data_AF-A0A9W9HXU5-F1
#
_entry.id   AF-A0A9W9HXU5-F1
#
_cell.length_a   1.000
_cell.length_b   1.000
_cell.length_c   1.000
_cell.angle_alpha   90.00
_cell.angle_beta   90.00
_cell.angle_gamma   90.00
#
_symmetry.space_group_name_H-M   'P 1'
#
loop_
_entity.id
_entity.type
_entity.pdbx_description
1 polymer ?
#
loop_
_entity_poly.entity_id
_entity_poly.type
_entity_poly.pdbx_seq_one_letter_code
_entity_poly.pdbx_strand_id
1 'polypeptide(L)'
;MKICTQNELTYTPTSAECSVAAPFNSFFRTKFLPGFGLLQDGGVRANNPLAIALKESNKIWPSAKKNDLLLSIGTGVSTSGCYSVPDASNVFCDGSIPRLIRATLSSPCMDGEQGFVEALNYLPSDTKSDIFRLNQVIDGPLPRLDDVEKISSMLDLSYSVPDHLIRTILASAFFFFELDDEPVKRHDDFLCQGSILCSRGDTNIILKQIFLEMPNAHFQTARGQNLGGIHGNDGCSLCGYYRKTVRFSVTNVDEMTSIEIANTRFSHKIGGFPKSAQELLTEQQSYAHFGRADHKVAQWPPSRVCYCSRATKRRIQFLEPSLDQKRRKV
;
A
#
# COMPACT_ATOMS: atom_id res chain seq x y z
N MET A 1 3.58 -5.80 -9.35
CA MET A 1 3.13 -4.40 -9.49
C MET A 1 2.45 -4.24 -10.84
N LYS A 2 1.11 -4.44 -10.90
CA LYS A 2 0.35 -4.13 -12.12
C LYS A 2 0.09 -2.62 -12.10
N ILE A 3 0.73 -1.91 -13.01
CA ILE A 3 0.45 -0.50 -13.27
C ILE A 3 -0.88 -0.48 -14.03
N CYS A 4 -1.87 0.27 -13.51
CA CYS A 4 -3.11 0.54 -14.24
C CYS A 4 -2.78 1.01 -15.65
N THR A 5 -3.20 0.22 -16.64
CA THR A 5 -3.00 0.53 -18.05
C THR A 5 -3.92 1.66 -18.49
N GLN A 6 -3.40 2.54 -19.34
CA GLN A 6 -3.89 3.85 -19.77
C GLN A 6 -5.34 3.96 -20.32
N ASN A 7 -6.14 2.88 -20.36
CA ASN A 7 -7.52 2.92 -20.84
C ASN A 7 -8.56 3.34 -19.77
N GLU A 8 -8.17 3.51 -18.51
CA GLU A 8 -9.07 3.94 -17.41
C GLU A 8 -9.25 5.46 -17.29
N LEU A 9 -8.48 6.26 -18.04
CA LEU A 9 -8.42 7.72 -17.88
C LEU A 9 -9.67 8.47 -18.39
N THR A 10 -10.57 7.84 -19.14
CA THR A 10 -11.76 8.51 -19.71
C THR A 10 -12.94 8.61 -18.75
N TYR A 11 -12.99 7.79 -17.69
CA TYR A 11 -14.11 7.73 -16.74
C TYR A 11 -13.84 8.41 -15.40
N THR A 12 -12.60 8.85 -15.13
CA THR A 12 -12.17 9.28 -13.79
C THR A 12 -12.93 10.48 -13.21
N PRO A 13 -13.32 11.52 -13.98
CA PRO A 13 -14.06 12.64 -13.40
C PRO A 13 -15.50 12.24 -13.06
N THR A 14 -16.17 11.53 -13.97
CA THR A 14 -17.56 11.11 -13.79
C THR A 14 -17.70 10.08 -12.68
N SER A 15 -16.74 9.16 -12.51
CA SER A 15 -16.74 8.22 -11.38
C SER A 15 -16.56 8.94 -10.04
N ALA A 16 -15.69 9.96 -9.99
CA ALA A 16 -15.50 10.76 -8.78
C ALA A 16 -16.78 11.51 -8.42
N GLU A 17 -17.45 12.13 -9.41
CA GLU A 17 -18.74 12.79 -9.21
C GLU A 17 -19.83 11.84 -8.70
N CYS A 18 -19.88 10.60 -9.19
CA CYS A 18 -20.82 9.59 -8.70
C CYS A 18 -20.57 9.25 -7.23
N SER A 19 -19.30 9.15 -6.83
CA SER A 19 -18.92 8.75 -5.47
C SER A 19 -19.24 9.79 -4.41
N VAL A 20 -19.38 11.07 -4.78
CA VAL A 20 -19.69 12.18 -3.86
C VAL A 20 -21.12 12.68 -3.99
N ALA A 21 -21.95 12.00 -4.79
CA ALA A 21 -23.33 12.41 -5.08
C ALA A 21 -24.27 12.13 -3.89
N ALA A 22 -24.05 12.84 -2.78
CA ALA A 22 -24.71 12.62 -1.50
C ALA A 22 -26.21 12.99 -1.58
N PRO A 23 -27.13 12.03 -1.37
CA PRO A 23 -28.55 12.26 -1.60
C PRO A 23 -29.24 13.04 -0.46
N PHE A 24 -28.65 13.05 0.73
CA PHE A 24 -29.26 13.65 1.92
C PHE A 24 -29.14 15.18 1.89
N ASN A 25 -30.21 15.90 2.25
CA ASN A 25 -30.29 17.37 2.19
C ASN A 25 -30.06 18.02 0.80
N SER A 26 -30.17 17.25 -0.28
CA SER A 26 -29.99 17.74 -1.66
C SER A 26 -28.60 18.31 -1.98
N PHE A 27 -27.53 17.79 -1.35
CA PHE A 27 -26.15 18.22 -1.67
C PHE A 27 -25.87 18.06 -3.17
N PHE A 28 -26.07 16.85 -3.71
CA PHE A 28 -25.84 16.57 -5.11
C PHE A 28 -26.86 15.58 -5.66
N ARG A 29 -27.21 15.74 -6.95
CA ARG A 29 -28.09 14.80 -7.66
C ARG A 29 -27.31 13.57 -8.09
N THR A 30 -28.01 12.44 -8.19
CA THR A 30 -27.48 11.19 -8.76
C THR A 30 -26.87 11.43 -10.14
N LYS A 31 -25.77 10.74 -10.43
CA LYS A 31 -25.01 10.88 -11.67
C LYS A 31 -25.12 9.62 -12.50
N PHE A 32 -25.26 9.76 -13.81
CA PHE A 32 -25.30 8.62 -14.71
C PHE A 32 -23.89 8.25 -15.16
N LEU A 33 -23.52 6.98 -14.94
CA LEU A 33 -22.28 6.41 -15.44
C LEU A 33 -22.60 5.34 -16.50
N PRO A 34 -22.11 5.49 -17.74
CA PRO A 34 -22.35 4.50 -18.81
C PRO A 34 -21.96 3.08 -18.36
N GLY A 35 -22.83 2.12 -18.60
CA GLY A 35 -22.65 0.72 -18.20
C GLY A 35 -23.04 0.39 -16.75
N PHE A 36 -23.20 1.40 -15.88
CA PHE A 36 -23.57 1.21 -14.47
C PHE A 36 -24.93 1.82 -14.11
N GLY A 37 -25.39 2.83 -14.85
CA GLY A 37 -26.67 3.48 -14.61
C GLY A 37 -26.56 4.70 -13.70
N LEU A 38 -27.65 5.02 -12.98
CA LEU A 38 -27.68 6.11 -12.01
C LEU A 38 -27.01 5.68 -10.71
N LEU A 39 -25.99 6.44 -10.30
CA LEU A 39 -25.21 6.22 -9.09
C LEU A 39 -25.35 7.39 -8.12
N GLN A 40 -25.15 7.08 -6.85
CA GLN A 40 -25.15 8.01 -5.73
C GLN A 40 -23.94 7.73 -4.83
N ASP A 41 -23.75 8.57 -3.83
CA ASP A 41 -22.63 8.49 -2.89
C ASP A 41 -22.48 7.10 -2.25
N GLY A 42 -21.23 6.64 -2.15
CA GLY A 42 -20.86 5.37 -1.53
C GLY A 42 -21.17 5.32 -0.03
N GLY A 43 -21.23 6.45 0.66
CA GLY A 43 -21.58 6.59 2.07
C GLY A 43 -22.95 6.04 2.41
N VAL A 44 -23.88 6.03 1.46
CA VAL A 44 -25.22 5.40 1.61
C VAL A 44 -25.10 3.89 1.90
N ARG A 45 -24.03 3.25 1.42
CA ARG A 45 -23.78 1.82 1.59
C ARG A 45 -22.68 1.54 2.61
N ALA A 46 -21.57 2.24 2.51
CA ALA A 46 -20.39 2.04 3.34
C ALA A 46 -19.57 3.34 3.41
N ASN A 47 -19.84 4.16 4.42
CA ASN A 47 -19.07 5.40 4.64
C ASN A 47 -17.61 5.14 5.04
N ASN A 48 -17.32 3.94 5.56
CA ASN A 48 -15.97 3.41 5.65
C ASN A 48 -15.78 2.24 4.66
N PRO A 49 -14.94 2.39 3.62
CA PRO A 49 -14.77 1.35 2.60
C PRO A 49 -13.85 0.20 3.03
N LEU A 50 -13.40 0.12 4.30
CA LEU A 50 -12.45 -0.90 4.77
C LEU A 50 -12.84 -2.33 4.39
N ALA A 51 -14.07 -2.75 4.70
CA ALA A 51 -14.54 -4.10 4.40
C ALA A 51 -14.57 -4.39 2.89
N ILE A 52 -14.91 -3.38 2.08
CA ILE A 52 -14.92 -3.49 0.62
C ILE A 52 -13.48 -3.60 0.11
N ALA A 53 -12.56 -2.77 0.62
CA ALA A 53 -11.15 -2.79 0.23
C ALA A 53 -10.50 -4.15 0.54
N LEU A 54 -10.78 -4.74 1.71
CA LEU A 54 -10.29 -6.07 2.09
C LEU A 54 -10.85 -7.18 1.17
N LYS A 55 -12.12 -7.08 0.78
CA LYS A 55 -12.72 -8.04 -0.13
C LYS A 55 -12.12 -7.95 -1.54
N GLU A 56 -11.91 -6.73 -2.03
CA GLU A 56 -11.31 -6.51 -3.35
C GLU A 56 -9.81 -6.83 -3.37
N SER A 57 -9.07 -6.57 -2.28
CA SER A 57 -7.65 -6.94 -2.18
C SER A 57 -7.45 -8.44 -2.35
N ASN A 58 -8.31 -9.26 -1.75
CA ASN A 58 -8.26 -10.72 -1.89
C ASN A 58 -8.54 -11.21 -3.33
N LYS A 59 -9.27 -10.43 -4.13
CA LYS A 59 -9.50 -10.74 -5.55
C LYS A 59 -8.32 -10.29 -6.43
N ILE A 60 -7.73 -9.13 -6.14
CA ILE A 60 -6.61 -8.58 -6.91
C ILE A 60 -5.33 -9.39 -6.64
N TRP A 61 -5.13 -9.79 -5.39
CA TRP A 61 -3.96 -10.54 -4.92
C TRP A 61 -4.38 -11.85 -4.22
N PRO A 62 -4.91 -12.84 -4.95
CA PRO A 62 -5.42 -14.08 -4.35
C PRO A 62 -4.31 -14.92 -3.70
N SER A 63 -3.05 -14.73 -4.12
CA SER A 63 -1.88 -15.40 -3.54
C SER A 63 -1.35 -14.70 -2.28
N ALA A 64 -1.78 -13.47 -2.00
CA ALA A 64 -1.35 -12.76 -0.80
C ALA A 64 -2.13 -13.31 0.41
N LYS A 65 -1.40 -13.92 1.35
CA LYS A 65 -2.01 -14.48 2.57
C LYS A 65 -2.54 -13.40 3.52
N LYS A 66 -1.87 -12.24 3.55
CA LYS A 66 -2.14 -11.15 4.48
C LYS A 66 -1.65 -9.81 3.90
N ASN A 67 -2.28 -8.71 4.33
CA ASN A 67 -1.78 -7.36 4.07
C ASN A 67 -0.60 -7.03 4.99
N ASP A 68 0.48 -6.49 4.44
CA ASP A 68 1.64 -6.06 5.25
C ASP A 68 1.31 -4.85 6.13
N LEU A 69 0.47 -3.96 5.61
CA LEU A 69 0.00 -2.75 6.27
C LEU A 69 -1.33 -2.31 5.64
N LEU A 70 -2.31 -1.97 6.47
CA LEU A 70 -3.54 -1.31 6.05
C LEU A 70 -3.76 -0.06 6.91
N LEU A 71 -3.94 1.09 6.24
CA LEU A 71 -4.26 2.35 6.89
C LEU A 71 -5.65 2.83 6.45
N SER A 72 -6.60 2.88 7.39
CA SER A 72 -7.91 3.51 7.21
C SER A 72 -7.85 4.94 7.74
N ILE A 73 -8.08 5.93 6.87
CA ILE A 73 -8.06 7.35 7.24
C ILE A 73 -9.51 7.84 7.35
N GLY A 74 -9.82 8.50 8.47
CA GLY A 74 -11.13 9.10 8.73
C GLY A 74 -11.11 10.61 8.50
N THR A 75 -12.30 11.19 8.35
CA THR A 75 -12.52 12.63 8.16
C THR A 75 -12.78 13.38 9.47
N GLY A 76 -12.62 12.71 10.62
CA GLY A 76 -12.86 13.26 11.94
C GLY A 76 -13.99 12.54 12.67
N VAL A 77 -13.92 12.59 14.00
CA VAL A 77 -14.96 12.11 14.93
C VAL A 77 -15.13 13.13 16.05
N SER A 78 -16.37 13.35 16.52
CA SER A 78 -16.63 14.26 17.63
C SER A 78 -16.54 13.54 18.98
N THR A 79 -15.97 14.20 19.98
CA THR A 79 -16.02 13.78 21.40
C THR A 79 -17.39 13.94 22.03
N SER A 80 -18.24 14.78 21.44
CA SER A 80 -19.59 15.04 21.92
C SER A 80 -20.48 13.89 21.47
N GLY A 81 -20.28 12.73 22.11
CA GLY A 81 -21.10 11.55 21.93
C GLY A 81 -22.54 11.85 22.33
N CYS A 82 -23.32 12.31 21.38
CA CYS A 82 -24.77 12.21 21.32
C CYS A 82 -25.14 12.72 19.93
N TYR A 83 -25.64 11.82 19.07
CA TYR A 83 -26.66 12.25 18.14
C TYR A 83 -27.67 13.01 18.99
N SER A 84 -27.77 14.33 18.82
CA SER A 84 -28.84 15.10 19.42
C SER A 84 -30.13 14.47 18.89
N VAL A 85 -30.77 13.66 19.73
CA VAL A 85 -32.12 13.18 19.49
C VAL A 85 -32.92 14.47 19.28
N PRO A 86 -33.48 14.70 18.08
CA PRO A 86 -34.22 15.92 17.84
C PRO A 86 -35.32 15.99 18.87
N ASP A 87 -35.42 17.14 19.53
CA ASP A 87 -36.41 17.42 20.56
C ASP A 87 -37.79 16.92 20.11
N ALA A 88 -38.46 16.16 20.97
CA ALA A 88 -39.72 15.47 20.68
C ALA A 88 -40.93 16.43 20.57
N SER A 89 -40.71 17.66 20.09
CA SER A 89 -41.68 18.75 20.10
C SER A 89 -42.44 18.95 18.78
N ASN A 90 -42.13 18.20 17.71
CA ASN A 90 -42.83 18.31 16.43
C ASN A 90 -43.48 17.00 15.97
N VAL A 91 -44.49 16.55 16.72
CA VAL A 91 -45.35 15.38 16.39
C VAL A 91 -46.09 15.56 15.05
N PHE A 92 -46.26 16.80 14.56
CA PHE A 92 -46.95 17.07 13.29
C PHE A 92 -46.10 16.82 12.02
N CYS A 93 -44.79 16.56 12.15
CA CYS A 93 -43.90 16.27 11.01
C CYS A 93 -43.34 14.83 11.02
N ASP A 94 -43.89 13.94 11.86
CA ASP A 94 -43.47 12.55 11.97
C ASP A 94 -44.22 11.66 10.95
N GLY A 95 -43.98 11.91 9.66
CA GLY A 95 -44.44 11.06 8.56
C GLY A 95 -43.51 9.87 8.32
N SER A 96 -43.96 8.87 7.54
CA SER A 96 -43.13 7.70 7.17
C SER A 96 -41.84 8.07 6.41
N ILE A 97 -41.90 9.10 5.56
CA ILE A 97 -40.77 9.58 4.75
C ILE A 97 -39.70 10.27 5.64
N PRO A 98 -40.02 11.28 6.47
CA PRO A 98 -39.06 11.84 7.44
C PRO A 98 -38.45 10.81 8.38
N ARG A 99 -39.25 9.83 8.85
CA ARG A 99 -38.74 8.72 9.68
C ARG A 99 -37.75 7.84 8.94
N LEU A 100 -38.03 7.50 7.67
CA LEU A 100 -37.12 6.73 6.84
C LEU A 100 -35.81 7.49 6.60
N ILE A 101 -35.88 8.78 6.28
CA ILE A 101 -34.69 9.63 6.10
C ILE A 101 -33.87 9.69 7.39
N ARG A 102 -34.52 9.90 8.55
CA ARG A 102 -33.85 9.91 9.85
C ARG A 102 -33.22 8.57 10.17
N ALA A 103 -33.93 7.47 9.97
CA ALA A 103 -33.41 6.12 10.21
C ALA A 103 -32.20 5.81 9.33
N THR A 104 -32.19 6.26 8.06
CA THR A 104 -31.05 6.08 7.17
C THR A 104 -29.87 6.97 7.56
N LEU A 105 -30.11 8.21 7.98
CA LEU A 105 -29.06 9.13 8.47
C LEU A 105 -28.44 8.70 9.79
N SER A 106 -29.24 8.09 10.67
CA SER A 106 -28.80 7.48 11.93
C SER A 106 -28.35 6.03 11.75
N SER A 107 -28.27 5.54 10.51
CA SER A 107 -27.82 4.18 10.24
C SER A 107 -26.34 4.03 10.61
N PRO A 108 -25.94 2.91 11.22
CA PRO A 108 -24.54 2.56 11.43
C PRO A 108 -23.67 2.66 10.17
N CYS A 109 -24.26 2.48 8.97
CA CYS A 109 -23.55 2.60 7.69
C CYS A 109 -23.01 4.02 7.40
N MET A 110 -23.62 5.04 8.02
CA MET A 110 -23.20 6.44 7.90
C MET A 110 -22.11 6.80 8.92
N ASP A 111 -21.89 5.97 9.93
CA ASP A 111 -20.84 6.14 10.93
C ASP A 111 -19.58 5.40 10.48
N GLY A 112 -18.59 6.16 10.02
CA GLY A 112 -17.33 5.62 9.52
C GLY A 112 -16.47 4.94 10.61
N GLU A 113 -16.68 5.28 11.88
CA GLU A 113 -15.98 4.65 13.00
C GLU A 113 -16.64 3.32 13.37
N GLN A 114 -17.97 3.29 13.42
CA GLN A 114 -18.71 2.04 13.60
C GLN A 114 -18.43 1.06 12.46
N GLY A 115 -18.44 1.53 11.21
CA GLY A 115 -18.10 0.70 10.05
C GLY A 115 -16.66 0.15 10.09
N PHE A 116 -15.71 0.89 10.68
CA PHE A 116 -14.35 0.40 10.93
C PHE A 116 -14.35 -0.75 11.94
N VAL A 117 -14.98 -0.55 13.10
CA VAL A 117 -15.06 -1.55 14.17
C VAL A 117 -15.76 -2.82 13.69
N GLU A 118 -16.87 -2.69 12.96
CA GLU A 118 -17.60 -3.82 12.39
C GLU A 118 -16.72 -4.61 11.42
N ALA A 119 -15.98 -3.94 10.53
CA ALA A 119 -15.07 -4.60 9.62
C ALA A 119 -13.99 -5.40 10.37
N LEU A 120 -13.45 -4.85 11.46
CA LEU A 120 -12.47 -5.55 12.29
C LEU A 120 -13.05 -6.78 13.01
N ASN A 121 -14.34 -6.80 13.35
CA ASN A 121 -14.96 -7.94 14.04
C ASN A 121 -14.97 -9.22 13.18
N TYR A 122 -14.99 -9.08 11.86
CA TYR A 122 -14.95 -10.20 10.92
C TYR A 122 -13.53 -10.69 10.57
N LEU A 123 -12.50 -10.01 11.08
CA LEU A 123 -11.11 -10.37 10.82
C LEU A 123 -10.53 -11.25 11.93
N PRO A 124 -9.69 -12.24 11.58
CA PRO A 124 -8.95 -12.98 12.59
C PRO A 124 -7.96 -12.06 13.32
N SER A 125 -7.71 -12.37 14.60
CA SER A 125 -6.95 -11.49 15.50
C SER A 125 -5.51 -11.21 15.04
N ASP A 126 -4.90 -12.17 14.35
CA ASP A 126 -3.56 -12.04 13.78
C ASP A 126 -3.46 -10.94 12.72
N THR A 127 -4.55 -10.65 12.01
CA THR A 127 -4.59 -9.70 10.91
C THR A 127 -4.80 -8.27 11.41
N LYS A 128 -5.39 -8.11 12.60
CA LYS A 128 -5.71 -6.80 13.19
C LYS A 128 -4.47 -5.98 13.56
N SER A 129 -3.34 -6.63 13.85
CA SER A 129 -2.09 -5.95 14.25
C SER A 129 -1.55 -5.01 13.18
N ASP A 130 -1.86 -5.29 11.91
CA ASP A 130 -1.30 -4.59 10.75
C ASP A 130 -2.33 -3.60 10.16
N ILE A 131 -3.47 -3.39 10.85
CA ILE A 131 -4.54 -2.49 10.46
C ILE A 131 -4.59 -1.31 11.42
N PHE A 132 -4.45 -0.10 10.87
CA PHE A 132 -4.45 1.14 11.62
C PHE A 132 -5.62 2.02 11.20
N ARG A 133 -6.23 2.67 12.20
CA ARG A 133 -7.19 3.75 12.00
C ARG A 133 -6.52 5.05 12.38
N LEU A 134 -6.56 6.01 11.47
CA LEU A 134 -6.13 7.36 11.72
C LEU A 134 -7.33 8.26 11.54
N ASN A 135 -7.90 8.71 12.66
CA ASN A 135 -9.11 9.51 12.69
C ASN A 135 -8.94 10.61 13.73
N GLN A 136 -9.12 11.86 13.32
CA GLN A 136 -8.91 13.02 14.19
C GLN A 136 -10.10 13.18 15.13
N VAL A 137 -9.82 13.33 16.42
CA VAL A 137 -10.83 13.75 17.37
C VAL A 137 -11.00 15.27 17.25
N ILE A 138 -12.22 15.73 17.01
CA ILE A 138 -12.60 17.14 16.88
C ILE A 138 -13.45 17.51 18.09
N ASP A 139 -13.05 18.59 18.78
CA ASP A 139 -13.79 19.10 19.93
C ASP A 139 -15.07 19.82 19.48
N GLY A 140 -16.19 19.46 20.12
CA GLY A 140 -17.50 20.00 19.79
C GLY A 140 -18.17 19.34 18.58
N PRO A 141 -19.26 19.94 18.06
CA PRO A 141 -20.02 19.34 16.96
C PRO A 141 -19.20 19.35 15.66
N LEU A 142 -19.30 18.27 14.89
CA LEU A 142 -18.69 18.22 13.56
C LEU A 142 -19.33 19.30 12.67
N PRO A 143 -18.53 20.02 11.85
CA PRO A 143 -19.07 20.93 10.86
C PRO A 143 -19.93 20.16 9.86
N ARG A 144 -20.89 20.84 9.23
CA ARG A 144 -21.66 20.23 8.15
C ARG A 144 -20.76 19.96 6.96
N LEU A 145 -21.11 18.94 6.16
CA LEU A 145 -20.36 18.55 4.96
C LEU A 145 -20.20 19.70 3.94
N ASP A 146 -21.16 20.63 3.91
CA ASP A 146 -21.20 21.80 3.01
C ASP A 146 -20.63 23.09 3.63
N ASP A 147 -20.13 23.04 4.85
CA ASP A 147 -19.68 24.24 5.58
C ASP A 147 -18.24 24.65 5.20
N VAL A 148 -18.14 25.40 4.10
CA VAL A 148 -16.86 25.91 3.58
C VAL A 148 -16.20 26.94 4.49
N GLU A 149 -16.95 27.60 5.37
CA GLU A 149 -16.42 28.63 6.28
C GLU A 149 -15.53 28.00 7.37
N LYS A 150 -15.81 26.74 7.71
CA LYS A 150 -15.06 25.98 8.72
C LYS A 150 -13.75 25.37 8.22
N ILE A 151 -13.48 25.39 6.91
CA ILE A 151 -12.25 24.82 6.33
C ILE A 151 -11.00 25.44 6.98
N SER A 152 -10.96 26.77 7.14
CA SER A 152 -9.83 27.45 7.77
C SER A 152 -9.58 26.95 9.19
N SER A 153 -10.64 26.82 10.00
CA SER A 153 -10.52 26.28 11.37
C SER A 153 -10.13 24.80 11.40
N MET A 154 -10.43 24.03 10.36
CA MET A 154 -10.01 22.63 10.25
C MET A 154 -8.54 22.49 9.86
N LEU A 155 -7.98 23.44 9.11
CA LEU A 155 -6.54 23.46 8.77
C LEU A 155 -5.67 23.72 10.00
N ASP A 156 -6.19 24.49 10.96
CA ASP A 156 -5.50 24.80 12.21
C ASP A 156 -5.50 23.62 13.21
N LEU A 157 -6.26 22.55 12.93
CA LEU A 157 -6.26 21.36 13.78
C LEU A 157 -4.91 20.66 13.67
N SER A 158 -4.23 20.55 14.82
CA SER A 158 -3.00 19.78 14.94
C SER A 158 -3.29 18.30 14.73
N TYR A 159 -2.91 17.80 13.56
CA TYR A 159 -3.02 16.39 13.23
C TYR A 159 -1.73 15.66 13.60
N SER A 160 -1.79 14.88 14.67
CA SER A 160 -0.66 14.08 15.11
C SER A 160 -0.79 12.64 14.64
N VAL A 161 0.22 12.15 13.92
CA VAL A 161 0.31 10.75 13.52
C VAL A 161 1.10 10.01 14.59
N PRO A 162 0.60 8.90 15.16
CA PRO A 162 1.34 8.16 16.17
C PRO A 162 2.71 7.70 15.68
N ASP A 163 3.77 7.92 16.44
CA ASP A 163 5.15 7.51 16.09
C ASP A 163 5.24 6.03 15.70
N HIS A 164 4.50 5.16 16.39
CA HIS A 164 4.44 3.73 16.07
C HIS A 164 3.93 3.49 14.64
N LEU A 165 2.91 4.23 14.19
CA LEU A 165 2.38 4.12 12.84
C LEU A 165 3.41 4.61 11.82
N ILE A 166 4.07 5.74 12.09
CA ILE A 166 5.14 6.26 11.23
C ILE A 166 6.24 5.21 11.04
N ARG A 167 6.73 4.63 12.13
CA ARG A 167 7.77 3.57 12.10
C ARG A 167 7.30 2.32 11.36
N THR A 168 6.05 1.92 11.57
CA THR A 168 5.43 0.79 10.86
C THR A 168 5.37 1.03 9.36
N ILE A 169 4.94 2.22 8.92
CA ILE A 169 4.92 2.62 7.50
C ILE A 169 6.33 2.57 6.92
N LEU A 170 7.30 3.17 7.60
CA LEU A 170 8.69 3.20 7.14
C LEU A 170 9.28 1.80 6.99
N ALA A 171 8.94 0.88 7.88
CA ALA A 171 9.41 -0.50 7.83
C ALA A 171 8.74 -1.33 6.73
N SER A 172 7.40 -1.31 6.67
CA SER A 172 6.61 -2.25 5.86
C SER A 172 6.30 -1.78 4.44
N ALA A 173 6.13 -0.47 4.21
CA ALA A 173 5.60 0.03 2.94
C ALA A 173 6.64 0.16 1.82
N PHE A 174 7.93 0.33 2.18
CA PHE A 174 8.97 0.72 1.23
C PHE A 174 10.00 -0.37 0.96
N PHE A 175 10.31 -1.21 1.95
CA PHE A 175 11.33 -2.25 1.82
C PHE A 175 10.71 -3.60 1.54
N PHE A 176 11.34 -4.34 0.65
CA PHE A 176 10.98 -5.72 0.32
C PHE A 176 12.24 -6.54 0.08
N PHE A 177 12.12 -7.85 0.15
CA PHE A 177 13.25 -8.77 -0.03
C PHE A 177 13.08 -9.61 -1.29
N GLU A 178 14.20 -9.87 -1.96
CA GLU A 178 14.30 -10.81 -3.07
C GLU A 178 15.51 -11.74 -2.84
N LEU A 179 15.35 -13.02 -3.15
CA LEU A 179 16.47 -13.95 -3.24
C LEU A 179 17.34 -13.60 -4.45
N ASP A 180 18.65 -13.60 -4.20
CA ASP A 180 19.70 -13.41 -5.22
C ASP A 180 20.24 -14.76 -5.71
N ASP A 181 19.97 -15.86 -5.02
CA ASP A 181 20.42 -17.20 -5.40
C ASP A 181 19.55 -18.28 -4.73
N GLU A 182 19.66 -19.52 -5.17
CA GLU A 182 18.96 -20.64 -4.53
C GLU A 182 19.53 -20.88 -3.12
N PRO A 183 18.70 -21.22 -2.13
CA PRO A 183 19.19 -21.58 -0.80
C PRO A 183 20.20 -22.72 -0.85
N VAL A 184 21.41 -22.49 -0.35
CA VAL A 184 22.50 -23.47 -0.39
C VAL A 184 22.50 -24.29 0.91
N LYS A 185 22.31 -25.60 0.80
CA LYS A 185 22.40 -26.50 1.97
C LYS A 185 23.81 -26.49 2.57
N ARG A 186 23.91 -26.28 3.88
CA ARG A 186 25.14 -26.28 4.68
C ARG A 186 24.94 -27.10 5.95
N HIS A 187 25.55 -28.28 6.01
CA HIS A 187 25.42 -29.21 7.14
C HIS A 187 23.93 -29.41 7.52
N ASP A 188 23.47 -28.74 8.57
CA ASP A 188 22.10 -28.84 9.12
C ASP A 188 21.14 -27.71 8.70
N ASP A 189 21.63 -26.63 8.08
CA ASP A 189 20.84 -25.46 7.70
C ASP A 189 20.93 -25.15 6.19
N PHE A 190 20.07 -24.26 5.70
CA PHE A 190 20.13 -23.66 4.38
C PHE A 190 20.55 -22.20 4.48
N LEU A 191 21.61 -21.82 3.77
CA LEU A 191 22.04 -20.44 3.64
C LEU A 191 21.25 -19.75 2.53
N CYS A 192 20.45 -18.75 2.90
CA CYS A 192 19.76 -17.87 1.97
C CYS A 192 20.63 -16.63 1.69
N GLN A 193 20.80 -16.30 0.42
CA GLN A 193 21.42 -15.04 -0.02
C GLN A 193 20.39 -14.23 -0.79
N GLY A 194 20.27 -12.95 -0.45
CA GLY A 194 19.35 -12.06 -1.14
C GLY A 194 19.63 -10.61 -0.88
N SER A 195 18.71 -9.78 -1.37
CA SER A 195 18.82 -8.34 -1.34
C SER A 195 17.56 -7.70 -0.81
N ILE A 196 17.73 -6.77 0.13
CA ILE A 196 16.68 -5.87 0.59
C ILE A 196 16.70 -4.64 -0.31
N LEU A 197 15.56 -4.36 -0.94
CA LEU A 197 15.38 -3.34 -1.97
C LEU A 197 14.35 -2.30 -1.48
N CYS A 198 14.43 -1.08 -2.02
CA CYS A 198 13.39 -0.06 -1.81
C CYS A 198 12.51 0.08 -3.06
N SER A 199 11.19 0.14 -2.86
CA SER A 199 10.19 0.30 -3.93
C SER A 199 10.13 1.71 -4.50
N ARG A 200 10.70 2.71 -3.82
CA ARG A 200 10.67 4.12 -4.19
C ARG A 200 12.01 4.57 -4.77
N GLY A 201 11.94 5.51 -5.72
CA GLY A 201 13.12 6.15 -6.30
C GLY A 201 13.81 7.14 -5.37
N ASP A 202 13.13 7.66 -4.34
CA ASP A 202 13.67 8.69 -3.44
C ASP A 202 14.14 8.12 -2.09
N THR A 203 14.91 7.04 -2.12
CA THR A 203 15.29 6.30 -0.89
C THR A 203 16.00 7.18 0.14
N ASN A 204 16.75 8.20 -0.28
CA ASN A 204 17.43 9.11 0.64
C ASN A 204 16.48 9.83 1.60
N ILE A 205 15.26 10.18 1.16
CA ILE A 205 14.26 10.82 2.02
C ILE A 205 13.75 9.81 3.05
N ILE A 206 13.48 8.58 2.61
CA ILE A 206 13.02 7.49 3.46
C ILE A 206 14.08 7.15 4.52
N LEU A 207 15.35 7.03 4.13
CA LEU A 207 16.45 6.75 5.04
C LEU A 207 16.65 7.86 6.08
N LYS A 208 16.53 9.13 5.68
CA LYS A 208 16.58 10.26 6.62
C LYS A 208 15.47 10.14 7.67
N GLN A 209 14.24 9.81 7.25
CA GLN A 209 13.15 9.61 8.19
C GLN A 209 13.39 8.40 9.10
N ILE A 210 13.92 7.30 8.56
CA ILE A 210 14.30 6.13 9.38
C ILE A 210 15.32 6.50 10.44
N PHE A 211 16.35 7.29 10.11
CA PHE A 211 17.35 7.69 11.10
C PHE A 211 16.81 8.63 12.16
N LEU A 212 15.81 9.45 11.82
CA LEU A 212 15.11 10.32 12.76
C LEU A 212 14.20 9.52 13.71
N GLU A 213 13.34 8.67 13.15
CA GLU A 213 12.32 7.92 13.89
C GLU A 213 12.85 6.68 14.60
N MET A 214 13.89 6.07 14.03
CA MET A 214 14.49 4.82 14.48
C MET A 214 16.03 4.94 14.49
N PRO A 215 16.61 5.65 15.47
CA PRO A 215 18.07 5.73 15.60
C PRO A 215 18.70 4.35 15.73
N ASN A 216 19.83 4.13 15.05
CA ASN A 216 20.54 2.85 14.99
C ASN A 216 19.69 1.69 14.42
N ALA A 217 18.77 2.00 13.50
CA ALA A 217 18.01 0.98 12.78
C ALA A 217 18.94 0.03 12.01
N HIS A 218 18.63 -1.25 12.11
CA HIS A 218 19.30 -2.33 11.40
C HIS A 218 18.28 -3.36 10.92
N PHE A 219 18.69 -4.16 9.94
CA PHE A 219 17.90 -5.30 9.53
C PHE A 219 18.25 -6.51 10.40
N GLN A 220 17.25 -7.28 10.78
CA GLN A 220 17.42 -8.55 11.48
C GLN A 220 16.39 -9.57 11.01
N THR A 221 16.62 -10.85 11.30
CA THR A 221 15.55 -11.85 11.17
C THR A 221 14.67 -11.87 12.42
N ALA A 222 13.47 -12.45 12.33
CA ALA A 222 12.60 -12.71 13.50
C ALA A 222 13.29 -13.54 14.61
N ARG A 223 14.34 -14.31 14.27
CA ARG A 223 15.17 -15.06 15.23
C ARG A 223 16.29 -14.21 15.86
N GLY A 224 16.37 -12.91 15.55
CA GLY A 224 17.40 -12.00 16.04
C GLY A 224 18.74 -12.09 15.32
N GLN A 225 18.83 -12.75 14.16
CA GLN A 225 20.06 -12.76 13.37
C GLN A 225 20.26 -11.38 12.75
N ASN A 226 21.33 -10.68 13.12
CA ASN A 226 21.64 -9.35 12.59
C ASN A 226 22.08 -9.43 11.12
N LEU A 227 21.43 -8.66 10.25
CA LEU A 227 21.68 -8.57 8.80
C LEU A 227 22.42 -7.27 8.41
N GLY A 228 22.81 -6.47 9.41
CA GLY A 228 23.59 -5.25 9.27
C GLY A 228 22.76 -3.97 9.38
N GLY A 229 23.45 -2.88 9.67
CA GLY A 229 22.84 -1.55 9.80
C GLY A 229 22.26 -1.02 8.49
N ILE A 230 21.30 -0.11 8.59
CA ILE A 230 20.78 0.61 7.43
C ILE A 230 21.74 1.76 7.10
N HIS A 231 22.31 1.79 5.90
CA HIS A 231 23.25 2.83 5.50
C HIS A 231 22.86 3.50 4.18
N GLY A 232 23.13 4.80 4.07
CA GLY A 232 22.84 5.57 2.85
C GLY A 232 23.72 5.21 1.64
N ASN A 233 24.88 4.58 1.88
CA ASN A 233 25.77 4.10 0.83
C ASN A 233 25.38 2.73 0.25
N ASP A 234 24.37 2.05 0.83
CA ASP A 234 23.76 0.84 0.27
C ASP A 234 22.88 1.17 -0.97
N GLY A 235 22.93 2.41 -1.47
CA GLY A 235 22.18 2.86 -2.64
C GLY A 235 22.94 3.84 -3.52
N CYS A 236 22.35 4.18 -4.67
CA CYS A 236 22.83 5.20 -5.56
C CYS A 236 22.25 6.55 -5.18
N SER A 237 23.10 7.54 -4.90
CA SER A 237 22.68 8.91 -4.58
C SER A 237 22.00 9.64 -5.75
N LEU A 238 22.26 9.22 -6.99
CA LEU A 238 21.74 9.87 -8.21
C LEU A 238 20.36 9.34 -8.61
N CYS A 239 20.23 8.02 -8.74
CA CYS A 239 18.98 7.37 -9.16
C CYS A 239 18.08 6.97 -7.97
N GLY A 240 18.59 7.16 -6.73
CA GLY A 240 17.97 6.77 -5.46
C GLY A 240 17.58 5.30 -5.32
N TYR A 241 18.13 4.45 -6.21
CA TYR A 241 18.09 2.99 -6.10
C TYR A 241 18.77 2.53 -4.82
N TYR A 242 18.13 1.66 -4.06
CA TYR A 242 18.66 1.10 -2.82
C TYR A 242 18.70 -0.42 -2.88
N ARG A 243 19.83 -1.01 -2.50
CA ARG A 243 20.03 -2.46 -2.44
C ARG A 243 21.04 -2.81 -1.35
N LYS A 244 20.57 -3.49 -0.31
CA LYS A 244 21.43 -4.10 0.70
C LYS A 244 21.46 -5.61 0.53
N THR A 245 22.63 -6.18 0.21
CA THR A 245 22.80 -7.63 0.18
C THR A 245 22.90 -8.18 1.61
N VAL A 246 22.13 -9.22 1.89
CA VAL A 246 22.06 -9.88 3.20
C VAL A 246 22.14 -11.39 3.06
N ARG A 247 22.54 -12.05 4.14
CA ARG A 247 22.60 -13.51 4.23
C ARG A 247 22.05 -13.96 5.58
N PHE A 248 21.23 -15.00 5.56
CA PHE A 248 20.67 -15.60 6.78
C PHE A 248 20.50 -17.10 6.61
N SER A 249 20.41 -17.82 7.73
CA SER A 249 20.22 -19.28 7.73
C SER A 249 18.81 -19.63 8.15
N VAL A 250 18.25 -20.68 7.52
CA VAL A 250 16.98 -21.31 7.89
C VAL A 250 17.20 -22.81 8.05
N THR A 251 16.48 -23.48 8.93
CA THR A 251 16.64 -24.93 9.16
C THR A 251 16.02 -25.74 8.03
N ASN A 252 14.98 -25.21 7.39
CA ASN A 252 14.29 -25.80 6.24
C ASN A 252 13.91 -24.68 5.25
N VAL A 253 13.93 -24.98 3.94
CA VAL A 253 13.44 -24.06 2.89
C VAL A 253 11.95 -23.72 3.02
N ASP A 254 11.17 -24.58 3.67
CA ASP A 254 9.75 -24.36 3.99
C ASP A 254 9.55 -23.64 5.33
N GLU A 255 10.62 -23.37 6.08
CA GLU A 255 10.54 -22.63 7.33
C GLU A 255 10.09 -21.19 7.08
N MET A 256 9.02 -20.76 7.77
CA MET A 256 8.57 -19.38 7.74
C MET A 256 9.54 -18.48 8.50
N THR A 257 10.04 -17.46 7.83
CA THR A 257 10.90 -16.43 8.44
C THR A 257 10.34 -15.04 8.14
N SER A 258 10.86 -14.04 8.86
CA SER A 258 10.60 -12.62 8.61
C SER A 258 11.91 -11.85 8.66
N ILE A 259 12.06 -10.87 7.77
CA ILE A 259 13.07 -9.83 7.89
C ILE A 259 12.39 -8.60 8.49
N GLU A 260 13.02 -8.00 9.48
CA GLU A 260 12.50 -6.89 10.26
C GLU A 260 13.48 -5.72 10.23
N ILE A 261 12.94 -4.51 10.26
CA ILE A 261 13.69 -3.32 10.64
C ILE A 261 13.53 -3.17 12.15
N ALA A 262 14.66 -3.18 12.85
CA ALA A 262 14.70 -3.13 14.31
C ALA A 262 15.62 -2.02 14.82
N ASN A 263 15.26 -1.49 15.98
CA ASN A 263 16.14 -0.73 16.85
C ASN A 263 15.93 -1.18 18.31
N THR A 264 16.49 -0.45 19.28
CA THR A 264 16.40 -0.83 20.70
C THR A 264 14.98 -0.85 21.29
N ARG A 265 13.99 -0.21 20.65
CA ARG A 265 12.63 -0.03 21.19
C ARG A 265 11.52 -0.46 20.23
N PHE A 266 11.86 -0.85 19.01
CA PHE A 266 10.90 -1.13 17.95
C PHE A 266 11.46 -2.23 17.04
N SER A 267 10.60 -3.17 16.65
CA SER A 267 10.87 -4.10 15.58
C SER A 267 9.60 -4.27 14.76
N HIS A 268 9.73 -4.19 13.44
CA HIS A 268 8.61 -4.49 12.56
C HIS A 268 9.12 -5.10 11.25
N LYS A 269 8.37 -6.07 10.75
CA LYS A 269 8.65 -6.77 9.50
C LYS A 269 8.64 -5.82 8.30
N ILE A 270 9.51 -6.07 7.34
CA ILE A 270 9.44 -5.39 6.04
C ILE A 270 8.33 -6.01 5.18
N GLY A 271 7.96 -5.32 4.10
CA GLY A 271 6.89 -5.76 3.21
C GLY A 271 7.13 -7.13 2.61
N GLY A 272 6.07 -7.92 2.50
CA GLY A 272 6.05 -9.26 1.94
C GLY A 272 6.45 -10.37 2.92
N PHE A 273 6.53 -10.12 4.23
CA PHE A 273 6.81 -11.16 5.23
C PHE A 273 5.60 -11.39 6.17
N PRO A 274 5.45 -12.58 6.78
CA PRO A 274 6.37 -13.72 6.80
C PRO A 274 6.30 -14.59 5.53
N LYS A 275 7.43 -15.17 5.11
CA LYS A 275 7.56 -16.08 3.97
C LYS A 275 8.64 -17.13 4.21
N SER A 276 8.46 -18.29 3.58
CA SER A 276 9.53 -19.29 3.46
C SER A 276 10.43 -19.00 2.26
N ALA A 277 11.62 -19.61 2.23
CA ALA A 277 12.50 -19.50 1.07
C ALA A 277 11.83 -20.10 -0.18
N GLN A 278 11.08 -21.19 -0.03
CA GLN A 278 10.34 -21.82 -1.11
C GLN A 278 9.23 -20.92 -1.68
N GLU A 279 8.54 -20.16 -0.83
CA GLU A 279 7.54 -19.17 -1.27
C GLU A 279 8.19 -18.04 -2.07
N LEU A 280 9.32 -17.51 -1.60
CA LEU A 280 10.07 -16.48 -2.32
C LEU A 280 10.53 -16.97 -3.71
N LEU A 281 11.05 -18.20 -3.80
CA LEU A 281 11.43 -18.83 -5.09
C LEU A 281 10.23 -18.93 -6.04
N THR A 282 9.09 -19.38 -5.52
CA THR A 282 7.84 -19.53 -6.29
C THR A 282 7.33 -18.18 -6.80
N GLU A 283 7.26 -17.16 -5.94
CA GLU A 283 6.80 -15.82 -6.30
C GLU A 283 7.75 -15.10 -7.27
N GLN A 284 9.07 -15.29 -7.09
CA GLN A 284 10.08 -14.79 -8.02
C GLN A 284 10.16 -15.60 -9.31
N GLN A 285 9.40 -16.69 -9.41
CA GLN A 285 9.32 -17.58 -10.56
C GLN A 285 10.69 -18.18 -10.93
N SER A 286 11.49 -18.59 -9.95
CA SER A 286 12.83 -19.14 -10.16
C SER A 286 12.83 -20.37 -11.08
N TYR A 287 11.78 -21.20 -10.98
CA TYR A 287 11.62 -22.43 -11.74
C TYR A 287 10.97 -22.24 -13.14
N ALA A 288 10.67 -21.00 -13.55
CA ALA A 288 10.00 -20.72 -14.82
C ALA A 288 10.98 -20.77 -16.01
N HIS A 289 11.40 -21.97 -16.40
CA HIS A 289 12.35 -22.21 -17.50
C HIS A 289 11.85 -21.71 -18.87
N PHE A 290 10.53 -21.60 -19.05
CA PHE A 290 9.89 -21.20 -20.32
C PHE A 290 9.39 -19.74 -20.34
N GLY A 291 9.92 -18.90 -19.46
CA GLY A 291 9.63 -17.46 -19.42
C GLY A 291 8.58 -17.08 -18.38
N ARG A 292 8.59 -15.79 -18.02
CA ARG A 292 7.65 -15.18 -17.05
C ARG A 292 6.44 -14.58 -17.76
N ALA A 293 5.37 -14.31 -17.02
CA ALA A 293 4.16 -13.67 -17.53
C ALA A 293 4.38 -12.26 -18.13
N ASP A 294 5.55 -11.65 -17.89
CA ASP A 294 5.96 -10.38 -18.47
C ASP A 294 6.72 -10.54 -19.81
N HIS A 295 6.78 -11.76 -20.36
CA HIS A 295 7.42 -12.12 -21.63
C HIS A 295 8.92 -11.75 -21.72
N LYS A 296 9.60 -11.53 -20.58
CA LYS A 296 11.05 -11.30 -20.57
C LYS A 296 11.82 -12.62 -20.55
N VAL A 297 12.81 -12.73 -21.43
CA VAL A 297 13.70 -13.91 -21.53
C VAL A 297 14.62 -13.99 -20.30
N ALA A 298 14.75 -15.21 -19.80
CA ALA A 298 15.19 -15.60 -18.46
C ALA A 298 16.55 -15.08 -18.01
N GLN A 299 16.57 -14.50 -16.81
CA GLN A 299 17.59 -14.73 -15.79
C GLN A 299 16.93 -14.45 -14.44
N TRP A 300 16.66 -15.52 -13.71
CA TRP A 300 16.48 -15.44 -12.26
C TRP A 300 17.86 -15.67 -11.63
N PRO A 301 18.26 -14.88 -10.61
CA PRO A 301 17.56 -13.71 -10.08
C PRO A 301 17.49 -12.55 -11.08
N PRO A 302 16.51 -11.62 -10.95
CA PRO A 302 16.44 -10.45 -11.81
C PRO A 302 17.75 -9.64 -11.77
N SER A 303 18.21 -9.15 -12.92
CA SER A 303 19.34 -8.22 -12.94
C SER A 303 18.97 -6.90 -12.28
N ARG A 304 19.40 -6.73 -11.02
CA ARG A 304 19.17 -5.55 -10.20
C ARG A 304 20.36 -4.59 -10.30
N VAL A 305 20.25 -3.62 -11.21
CA VAL A 305 21.24 -2.55 -11.43
C VAL A 305 20.61 -1.18 -11.20
N CYS A 306 21.40 -0.20 -10.73
CA CYS A 306 20.89 1.18 -10.62
C CYS A 306 20.43 1.69 -11.98
N TYR A 307 19.38 2.51 -11.95
CA TYR A 307 18.75 3.13 -13.12
C TYR A 307 19.60 4.23 -13.78
N CYS A 308 20.75 4.60 -13.19
CA CYS A 308 21.71 5.45 -13.87
C CYS A 308 22.11 4.77 -15.17
N SER A 309 21.88 5.44 -16.30
CA SER A 309 22.33 4.97 -17.60
C SER A 309 23.81 4.63 -17.49
N ARG A 310 24.16 3.35 -17.60
CA ARG A 310 25.55 2.95 -17.86
C ARG A 310 25.92 3.64 -19.16
N ALA A 311 26.75 4.67 -19.10
CA ALA A 311 27.31 5.35 -20.25
C ALA A 311 28.21 4.37 -21.03
N THR A 312 27.60 3.39 -21.69
CA THR A 312 28.24 2.61 -22.72
C THR A 312 27.71 3.18 -24.03
N LYS A 313 28.27 4.34 -24.41
CA LYS A 313 28.32 4.71 -25.82
C LYS A 313 29.15 3.62 -26.52
N ARG A 314 28.53 2.49 -26.89
CA ARG A 314 29.07 1.69 -27.99
C ARG A 314 28.85 2.54 -29.23
N ARG A 315 29.86 3.31 -29.61
CA ARG A 315 29.96 3.94 -30.92
C ARG A 315 30.11 2.78 -31.91
N ILE A 316 28.99 2.24 -32.37
CA ILE A 316 28.99 1.36 -33.53
C ILE A 316 29.25 2.29 -34.71
N GLN A 317 30.51 2.42 -35.11
CA GLN A 317 30.85 2.92 -36.44
C GLN A 317 30.39 1.86 -37.42
N PHE A 318 29.22 2.08 -38.02
CA PHE A 318 28.92 1.44 -39.30
C PHE A 318 29.93 2.00 -40.30
N LEU A 319 30.93 1.20 -40.65
CA LEU A 319 31.64 1.39 -41.90
C LEU A 319 30.66 0.92 -42.99
N GLU A 320 30.13 1.85 -43.77
CA GLU A 320 29.43 1.52 -45.01
C GLU A 320 30.39 0.69 -45.89
N PRO A 321 30.01 -0.52 -46.31
CA PRO A 321 30.80 -1.24 -47.30
C PRO A 321 30.81 -0.44 -48.60
N SER A 322 31.99 -0.27 -49.20
CA SER A 322 32.14 0.32 -50.51
C SER A 322 31.25 -0.40 -51.52
N LEU A 323 30.54 0.38 -52.36
CA LEU A 323 29.75 -0.11 -53.48
C LEU A 323 30.68 -0.76 -54.53
N ASP A 324 31.08 -2.01 -54.29
CA ASP A 324 31.76 -2.78 -55.31
C ASP A 324 30.79 -3.09 -56.45
N GLN A 325 31.20 -2.61 -57.62
CA GLN A 325 30.51 -2.67 -58.88
C GLN A 325 30.10 -4.11 -59.20
N LYS A 326 28.79 -4.33 -59.35
CA LYS A 326 28.24 -5.53 -59.98
C LYS A 326 28.82 -5.66 -61.41
N ARG A 327 29.83 -6.51 -61.57
CA ARG A 327 30.20 -7.03 -62.89
C ARG A 327 29.04 -7.89 -63.41
N ARG A 328 28.34 -7.39 -64.44
CA ARG A 328 27.45 -8.20 -65.27
C ARG A 328 28.29 -9.26 -65.98
N LYS A 329 27.98 -10.53 -65.75
CA LYS A 329 28.40 -11.62 -66.64
C LYS A 329 27.55 -11.53 -67.91
N VAL A 330 28.21 -11.44 -69.06
CA VAL A 330 27.71 -11.90 -70.36
C VAL A 330 28.48 -13.18 -70.66
#